data_AF-A0A1I0ED14-F1
#
_entry.id   AF-A0A1I0ED14-F1
#
_cell.length_a   1.000
_cell.length_b   1.000
_cell.length_c   1.000
_cell.angle_alpha   90.00
_cell.angle_beta   90.00
_cell.angle_gamma   90.00
#
_symmetry.space_group_name_H-M   'P 1'
#
loop_
_entity.id
_entity.type
_entity.pdbx_description
1 polymer ?
#
loop_
_entity_poly.entity_id
_entity_poly.type
_entity_poly.pdbx_seq_one_letter_code
_entity_poly.pdbx_strand_id
1 'polypeptide(L)'
;MKINQVEELVGITKKNIRFYEDQGLISPERNRDNGYREYSLKDVELLNKIKLLRSLDVPIEDIRKLETGQVSMTDCLDSHISLFTHRQKELDIMKEMCKEIIEANVQFDNLQADSYLEDMRRLEKGGVKFMDVNKIDIKKSKRGPIIAATVCIIFFVAMLGFIGWAEIADPETPIGFVLIMFVLFIAMIVGTLLALKERLKEIEGGEINEARKY
;
A
#
# COMPACT_ATOMS: atom_id res chain seq x y z
N MET A 1 13.92 13.35 25.70
CA MET A 1 14.86 12.48 24.94
C MET A 1 14.86 12.88 23.48
N LYS A 2 15.99 12.75 22.77
CA LYS A 2 16.04 12.96 21.30
C LYS A 2 15.65 11.68 20.58
N ILE A 3 15.22 11.80 19.32
CA ILE A 3 14.71 10.67 18.52
C ILE A 3 15.71 9.50 18.40
N ASN A 4 17.02 9.77 18.38
CA ASN A 4 18.05 8.71 18.32
C ASN A 4 18.02 7.83 19.57
N GLN A 5 17.84 8.43 20.75
CA GLN A 5 17.76 7.70 22.02
C GLN A 5 16.47 6.88 22.08
N VAL A 6 15.36 7.42 21.56
CA VAL A 6 14.08 6.70 21.49
C VAL A 6 14.15 5.50 20.55
N GLU A 7 14.79 5.66 19.38
CA GLU A 7 15.03 4.56 18.44
C GLU A 7 15.81 3.42 19.09
N GLU A 8 16.86 3.74 19.84
CA GLU A 8 17.67 2.75 20.58
C GLU A 8 16.85 2.05 21.68
N LEU A 9 16.06 2.80 22.45
CA LEU A 9 15.25 2.27 23.55
C LEU A 9 14.08 1.39 23.08
N VAL A 10 13.37 1.81 22.03
CA VAL A 10 12.15 1.12 21.55
C VAL A 10 12.50 0.07 20.48
N GLY A 11 13.63 0.22 19.79
CA GLY A 11 14.03 -0.64 18.68
C GLY A 11 13.13 -0.47 17.44
N ILE A 12 12.64 0.75 17.20
CA ILE A 12 11.90 1.13 15.99
C ILE A 12 12.63 2.27 15.29
N THR A 13 12.64 2.26 13.96
CA THR A 13 13.40 3.25 13.20
C THR A 13 12.87 4.66 13.41
N LYS A 14 13.73 5.68 13.29
CA LYS A 14 13.31 7.11 13.29
C LYS A 14 12.19 7.39 12.29
N LYS A 15 12.21 6.69 11.14
CA LYS A 15 11.17 6.79 10.10
C LYS A 15 9.82 6.33 10.64
N ASN A 16 9.78 5.20 11.35
CA ASN A 16 8.55 4.68 11.94
C ASN A 16 8.05 5.57 13.08
N ILE A 17 8.95 6.11 13.90
CA ILE A 17 8.57 7.07 14.96
C ILE A 17 7.89 8.30 14.35
N ARG A 18 8.50 8.91 13.32
CA ARG A 18 7.90 10.04 12.60
C ARG A 18 6.58 9.67 11.94
N PHE A 19 6.50 8.48 11.37
CA PHE A 19 5.25 8.00 10.80
C PHE A 19 4.14 7.91 11.86
N TYR A 20 4.42 7.41 13.07
CA TYR A 20 3.43 7.40 14.15
C TYR A 20 3.07 8.80 14.65
N GLU A 21 4.01 9.76 14.62
CA GLU A 21 3.73 11.19 14.85
C GLU A 21 2.83 11.77 13.76
N ASP A 22 3.09 11.48 12.49
CA ASP A 22 2.27 11.94 11.35
C ASP A 22 0.87 11.32 11.38
N GLN A 23 0.76 10.09 11.90
CA GLN A 23 -0.52 9.46 12.21
C GLN A 23 -1.12 10.00 13.51
N GLY A 24 -0.48 10.90 14.25
CA GLY A 24 -1.02 11.47 15.49
C GLY A 24 -1.24 10.44 16.62
N LEU A 25 -0.48 9.34 16.62
CA LEU A 25 -0.45 8.35 17.71
C LEU A 25 0.51 8.77 18.83
N ILE A 26 1.43 9.67 18.53
CA ILE A 26 2.31 10.32 19.51
C ILE A 26 2.42 11.79 19.17
N SER A 27 2.65 12.63 20.17
CA SER A 27 2.79 14.08 20.00
C SER A 27 3.88 14.61 20.93
N PRO A 28 5.16 14.35 20.61
CA PRO A 28 6.27 14.80 21.43
C PRO A 28 6.29 16.33 21.48
N GLU A 29 6.61 16.88 22.65
CA GLU A 29 6.75 18.31 22.82
C GLU A 29 7.92 18.85 21.99
N ARG A 30 7.90 20.14 21.68
CA ARG A 30 9.05 20.83 21.08
C ARG A 30 9.70 21.70 22.14
N ASN A 31 11.01 21.55 22.27
CA ASN A 31 11.82 22.37 23.15
C ASN A 31 11.67 23.85 22.74
N ARG A 32 11.38 24.72 23.71
CA ARG A 32 11.09 26.14 23.47
C ARG A 32 12.31 26.93 22.98
N ASP A 33 13.51 26.48 23.30
CA ASP A 33 14.76 27.20 23.04
C ASP A 33 15.34 26.90 21.65
N ASN A 34 15.14 25.67 21.14
CA ASN A 34 15.75 25.22 19.89
C ASN A 34 14.77 24.58 18.88
N GLY A 35 13.48 24.47 19.23
CA GLY A 35 12.43 23.96 18.35
C GLY A 35 12.51 22.45 18.02
N TYR A 36 13.50 21.73 18.56
CA TYR A 36 13.65 20.29 18.35
C TYR A 36 12.63 19.50 19.16
N ARG A 37 12.23 18.34 18.62
CA ARG A 37 11.36 17.37 19.30
C ARG A 37 12.02 16.80 20.54
N GLU A 38 11.25 16.73 21.61
CA GLU A 38 11.61 16.09 22.86
C GLU A 38 10.55 15.05 23.23
N TYR A 39 11.00 13.81 23.24
CA TYR A 39 10.18 12.66 23.58
C TYR A 39 10.27 12.40 25.08
N SER A 40 9.12 12.22 25.69
CA SER A 40 8.96 11.85 27.10
C SER A 40 9.05 10.33 27.29
N LEU A 41 9.15 9.89 28.55
CA LEU A 41 9.03 8.46 28.87
C LEU A 41 7.64 7.90 28.51
N LYS A 42 6.59 8.72 28.60
CA LYS A 42 5.24 8.34 28.17
C LYS A 42 5.19 8.03 26.68
N ASP A 43 5.88 8.81 25.85
CA ASP A 43 5.99 8.54 24.41
C ASP A 43 6.68 7.21 24.15
N VAL A 44 7.75 6.90 24.91
CA VAL A 44 8.46 5.61 24.81
C VAL A 44 7.55 4.44 25.19
N GLU A 45 6.79 4.56 26.28
CA GLU A 45 5.81 3.53 26.68
C GLU A 45 4.71 3.34 25.63
N LEU A 46 4.19 4.43 25.06
CA LEU A 46 3.17 4.37 24.01
C LEU A 46 3.72 3.75 22.73
N LEU A 47 4.94 4.12 22.32
CA LEU A 47 5.61 3.50 21.18
C LEU A 47 5.85 1.99 21.38
N ASN A 48 6.13 1.54 22.60
CA ASN A 48 6.23 0.11 22.92
C ASN A 48 4.88 -0.61 22.77
N LYS A 49 3.77 0.01 23.20
CA LYS A 49 2.42 -0.53 22.99
C LYS A 49 2.06 -0.59 21.51
N ILE A 50 2.34 0.47 20.76
CA ILE A 50 2.12 0.53 19.30
C ILE A 50 2.94 -0.58 18.63
N LYS A 51 4.22 -0.73 18.98
CA LYS A 51 5.10 -1.79 18.45
C LYS A 51 4.49 -3.17 18.68
N LEU A 52 4.08 -3.48 19.91
CA LEU A 52 3.46 -4.76 20.25
C LEU A 52 2.20 -5.03 19.40
N LEU A 53 1.26 -4.08 19.36
CA LEU A 53 0.00 -4.26 18.63
C LEU A 53 0.23 -4.37 17.12
N ARG A 54 1.15 -3.57 16.56
CA ARG A 54 1.55 -3.68 15.15
C ARG A 54 2.21 -5.02 14.83
N SER A 55 2.98 -5.59 15.75
CA SER A 55 3.55 -6.94 15.60
C SER A 55 2.48 -8.03 15.58
N LEU A 56 1.30 -7.77 16.14
CA LEU A 56 0.12 -8.63 16.09
C LEU A 56 -0.83 -8.27 14.93
N ASP A 57 -0.33 -7.62 13.87
CA ASP A 57 -1.10 -7.19 12.68
C ASP A 57 -2.30 -6.25 12.98
N VAL A 58 -2.39 -5.67 14.18
CA VAL A 58 -3.45 -4.71 14.53
C VAL A 58 -3.24 -3.42 13.74
N PRO A 59 -4.21 -2.94 12.95
CA PRO A 59 -4.05 -1.74 12.13
C PRO A 59 -4.00 -0.48 13.00
N ILE A 60 -3.36 0.57 12.48
CA ILE A 60 -3.18 1.86 13.17
C ILE A 60 -4.50 2.50 13.57
N GLU A 61 -5.53 2.34 12.73
CA GLU A 61 -6.87 2.84 13.02
C GLU A 61 -7.46 2.23 14.29
N ASP A 62 -7.27 0.92 14.51
CA ASP A 62 -7.76 0.25 15.72
C ASP A 62 -6.91 0.60 16.93
N ILE A 63 -5.59 0.78 16.77
CA ILE A 63 -4.72 1.30 17.83
C ILE A 63 -5.19 2.70 18.29
N ARG A 64 -5.62 3.56 17.36
CA ARG A 64 -6.19 4.87 17.70
C ARG A 64 -7.52 4.74 18.44
N LYS A 65 -8.40 3.82 18.02
CA LYS A 65 -9.66 3.55 18.74
C LYS A 65 -9.42 3.08 20.17
N LEU A 66 -8.39 2.25 20.37
CA LEU A 66 -7.94 1.82 21.70
C LEU A 66 -7.41 2.99 22.53
N GLU A 67 -6.58 3.85 21.93
CA GLU A 67 -6.02 5.03 22.62
C GLU A 67 -7.11 6.04 23.04
N THR A 68 -8.11 6.24 22.18
CA THR A 68 -9.25 7.14 22.44
C THR A 68 -10.36 6.52 23.30
N GLY A 69 -10.23 5.24 23.66
CA GLY A 69 -11.23 4.52 24.45
C GLY A 69 -12.54 4.21 23.71
N GLN A 70 -12.55 4.31 22.37
CA GLN A 70 -13.72 3.97 21.54
C GLN A 70 -14.00 2.46 21.52
N VAL A 71 -12.95 1.65 21.69
CA VAL A 71 -13.03 0.18 21.73
C VAL A 71 -12.16 -0.30 22.90
N SER A 72 -12.58 -1.37 23.58
CA SER A 72 -11.78 -1.96 24.65
C SER A 72 -10.64 -2.83 24.09
N MET A 73 -9.60 -3.04 24.90
CA MET A 73 -8.50 -3.94 24.51
C MET A 73 -9.01 -5.35 24.22
N THR A 74 -9.96 -5.83 25.04
CA THR A 74 -10.57 -7.16 24.88
C THR A 74 -11.32 -7.28 23.56
N ASP A 75 -12.23 -6.34 23.27
CA ASP A 75 -13.05 -6.41 22.04
C ASP A 75 -12.19 -6.32 20.77
N CYS A 76 -11.16 -5.47 20.80
CA CYS A 76 -10.22 -5.34 19.69
C CYS A 76 -9.48 -6.66 19.47
N LEU A 77 -8.87 -7.23 20.51
CA LEU A 77 -8.07 -8.44 20.38
C LEU A 77 -8.92 -9.68 20.07
N ASP A 78 -10.14 -9.79 20.62
CA ASP A 78 -11.07 -10.89 20.31
C ASP A 78 -11.50 -10.86 18.84
N SER A 79 -11.71 -9.67 18.28
CA SER A 79 -11.98 -9.49 16.84
C SER A 79 -10.79 -9.96 15.99
N HIS A 80 -9.55 -9.64 16.41
CA HIS A 80 -8.33 -10.09 15.73
C HIS A 80 -8.07 -11.60 15.87
N ILE A 81 -8.37 -12.19 17.03
CA ILE A 81 -8.32 -13.65 17.24
C ILE A 81 -9.30 -14.35 16.28
N SER A 82 -10.51 -13.81 16.13
CA SER A 82 -11.51 -14.35 15.21
C SER A 82 -11.03 -14.27 13.75
N LEU A 83 -10.41 -13.15 13.37
CA LEU A 83 -9.79 -12.98 12.05
C LEU A 83 -8.66 -14.00 11.81
N PHE A 84 -7.75 -14.19 12.75
CA PHE A 84 -6.66 -15.16 12.61
C PHE A 84 -7.17 -16.59 12.56
N THR A 85 -8.18 -16.91 13.35
CA THR A 85 -8.83 -18.23 13.32
C THR A 85 -9.46 -18.50 11.95
N HIS A 86 -10.08 -17.48 11.34
CA HIS A 86 -10.63 -17.61 9.99
C HIS A 86 -9.53 -17.81 8.94
N ARG A 87 -8.48 -16.98 8.95
CA ARG A 87 -7.31 -17.13 8.06
C ARG A 87 -6.63 -18.49 8.20
N GLN A 88 -6.52 -19.01 9.43
CA GLN A 88 -5.96 -20.33 9.68
C GLN A 88 -6.79 -21.42 9.00
N LYS A 89 -8.12 -21.36 9.12
CA LYS A 89 -9.02 -22.30 8.44
C LYS A 89 -8.88 -22.23 6.91
N GLU A 90 -8.79 -21.03 6.34
CA GLU A 90 -8.57 -20.86 4.89
C GLU A 90 -7.25 -21.52 4.44
N LEU A 91 -6.16 -21.29 5.19
CA LEU A 91 -4.86 -21.90 4.91
C LEU A 91 -4.89 -23.42 5.08
N ASP A 92 -5.56 -23.93 6.10
CA ASP A 92 -5.71 -25.37 6.31
C ASP A 92 -6.48 -26.03 5.16
N ILE A 93 -7.55 -25.40 4.67
CA ILE A 93 -8.29 -25.88 3.51
C ILE A 93 -7.41 -25.93 2.26
N MET A 94 -6.68 -24.84 1.95
CA MET A 94 -5.77 -24.82 0.80
C MET A 94 -4.68 -25.91 0.93
N LYS A 95 -4.19 -26.14 2.15
CA LYS A 95 -3.22 -27.19 2.44
C LYS A 95 -3.79 -28.59 2.24
N GLU A 96 -5.02 -28.86 2.66
CA GLU A 96 -5.67 -30.15 2.42
C GLU A 96 -5.89 -30.39 0.91
N MET A 97 -6.33 -29.37 0.16
CA MET A 97 -6.43 -29.48 -1.30
C MET A 97 -5.07 -29.79 -1.97
N CYS A 98 -3.99 -29.16 -1.52
CA CYS A 98 -2.65 -29.49 -1.99
C CYS A 98 -2.29 -30.96 -1.72
N LYS A 99 -2.65 -31.51 -0.55
CA LYS A 99 -2.40 -32.92 -0.24
C LYS A 99 -3.23 -33.85 -1.13
N GLU A 100 -4.51 -33.55 -1.35
CA GLU A 100 -5.37 -34.34 -2.24
C GLU A 100 -4.79 -34.41 -3.66
N ILE A 101 -4.32 -33.28 -4.19
CA ILE A 101 -3.66 -33.22 -5.51
C ILE A 101 -2.37 -34.05 -5.52
N ILE A 102 -1.57 -33.99 -4.44
CA ILE A 102 -0.36 -34.80 -4.30
C ILE A 102 -0.70 -36.30 -4.26
N GLU A 103 -1.70 -36.71 -3.49
CA GLU A 103 -2.15 -38.10 -3.35
C GLU A 103 -2.72 -38.67 -4.65
N ALA A 104 -3.38 -37.83 -5.45
CA ALA A 104 -3.84 -38.20 -6.78
C ALA A 104 -2.69 -38.57 -7.74
N ASN A 105 -1.45 -38.15 -7.44
CA ASN A 105 -0.23 -38.45 -8.20
C ASN A 105 -0.40 -38.22 -9.72
N VAL A 106 -1.11 -37.15 -10.08
CA VAL A 106 -1.41 -36.78 -11.46
C VAL A 106 -0.28 -35.94 -12.05
N GLN A 107 0.05 -36.20 -13.32
CA GLN A 107 0.88 -35.29 -14.11
C GLN A 107 0.09 -34.04 -14.45
N PHE A 108 0.79 -32.92 -14.68
CA PHE A 108 0.16 -31.63 -14.99
C PHE A 108 -0.83 -31.73 -16.17
N ASP A 109 -0.46 -32.44 -17.24
CA ASP A 109 -1.30 -32.60 -18.43
C ASP A 109 -2.61 -33.37 -18.17
N ASN A 110 -2.66 -34.15 -17.10
CA ASN A 110 -3.80 -34.99 -16.72
C ASN A 110 -4.53 -34.47 -15.47
N LEU A 111 -4.17 -33.29 -14.97
CA LEU A 111 -4.81 -32.68 -13.81
C LEU A 111 -6.21 -32.20 -14.19
N GLN A 112 -7.23 -32.82 -13.59
CA GLN A 112 -8.63 -32.40 -13.75
C GLN A 112 -8.92 -31.13 -12.94
N ALA A 113 -8.39 -30.01 -13.38
CA ALA A 113 -8.48 -28.72 -12.68
C ALA A 113 -9.95 -28.30 -12.43
N ASP A 114 -10.86 -28.60 -13.36
CA ASP A 114 -12.27 -28.23 -13.26
C ASP A 114 -12.94 -28.78 -11.99
N SER A 115 -12.61 -30.02 -11.60
CA SER A 115 -13.14 -30.64 -10.37
C SER A 115 -12.70 -29.87 -9.13
N TYR A 116 -11.38 -29.61 -9.00
CA TYR A 116 -10.84 -28.87 -7.87
C TYR A 116 -11.35 -27.42 -7.82
N LEU A 117 -11.52 -26.77 -8.98
CA LEU A 117 -12.07 -25.41 -9.08
C LEU A 117 -13.57 -25.35 -8.73
N GLU A 118 -14.32 -26.43 -8.98
CA GLU A 118 -15.70 -26.55 -8.53
C GLU A 118 -15.79 -26.70 -7.00
N ASP A 119 -14.89 -27.51 -6.41
CA ASP A 119 -14.78 -27.64 -4.96
C ASP A 119 -14.39 -26.31 -4.29
N MET A 120 -13.44 -25.55 -4.88
CA MET A 120 -13.13 -24.20 -4.42
C MET A 120 -14.37 -23.31 -4.43
N ARG A 121 -15.12 -23.26 -5.54
CA ARG A 121 -16.35 -22.46 -5.65
C ARG A 121 -17.41 -22.86 -4.62
N ARG A 122 -17.49 -24.14 -4.26
CA ARG A 122 -18.39 -24.62 -3.20
C ARG A 122 -17.96 -24.12 -1.82
N LEU A 123 -16.66 -24.19 -1.53
CA LEU A 123 -16.07 -23.69 -0.28
C LEU A 123 -16.20 -22.16 -0.17
N GLU A 124 -16.09 -21.42 -1.28
CA GLU A 124 -16.33 -19.97 -1.32
C GLU A 124 -17.76 -19.59 -0.94
N LYS A 125 -18.75 -20.34 -1.42
CA LYS A 125 -20.15 -20.17 -0.97
C LYS A 125 -20.31 -20.44 0.52
N GLY A 126 -19.43 -21.25 1.12
CA GLY A 126 -19.34 -21.49 2.56
C GLY A 126 -18.58 -20.42 3.35
N GLY A 127 -18.08 -19.38 2.68
CA GLY A 127 -17.38 -18.25 3.30
C GLY A 127 -15.85 -18.38 3.36
N VAL A 128 -15.26 -19.39 2.71
CA VAL A 128 -13.80 -19.52 2.56
C VAL A 128 -13.34 -18.55 1.48
N LYS A 129 -12.30 -17.75 1.71
CA LYS A 129 -11.77 -16.87 0.68
C LYS A 129 -10.53 -17.48 0.04
N PHE A 130 -10.62 -17.81 -1.25
CA PHE A 130 -9.44 -18.14 -2.04
C PHE A 130 -8.83 -16.88 -2.68
N MET A 131 -7.65 -17.09 -3.26
CA MET A 131 -6.93 -16.06 -3.99
C MET A 131 -7.69 -15.67 -5.26
N ASP A 132 -8.11 -14.41 -5.35
CA ASP A 132 -8.73 -13.85 -6.55
C ASP A 132 -7.66 -13.55 -7.61
N VAL A 133 -7.49 -14.48 -8.55
CA VAL A 133 -6.48 -14.42 -9.62
C VAL A 133 -6.64 -13.16 -10.46
N ASN A 134 -7.88 -12.78 -10.77
CA ASN A 134 -8.17 -11.59 -11.58
C ASN A 134 -7.61 -10.33 -10.92
N LYS A 135 -7.83 -10.14 -9.61
CA LYS A 135 -7.30 -8.96 -8.89
C LYS A 135 -5.77 -8.88 -8.88
N ILE A 136 -5.10 -10.03 -8.84
CA ILE A 136 -3.64 -10.09 -8.81
C ILE A 136 -3.06 -9.77 -10.17
N ASP A 137 -3.61 -10.36 -11.22
CA ASP A 137 -3.13 -10.18 -12.59
C ASP A 137 -3.44 -8.76 -13.10
N ILE A 138 -4.62 -8.20 -12.78
CA ILE A 138 -4.95 -6.76 -12.98
C ILE A 138 -3.87 -5.87 -12.33
N LYS A 139 -3.52 -6.15 -11.07
CA LYS A 139 -2.56 -5.31 -10.34
C LYS A 139 -1.17 -5.41 -10.95
N LYS A 140 -0.80 -6.57 -11.50
CA LYS A 140 0.48 -6.81 -12.16
C LYS A 140 0.52 -6.14 -13.54
N SER A 141 -0.55 -6.21 -14.32
CA SER A 141 -0.66 -5.60 -15.65
C SER A 141 -0.68 -4.07 -15.61
N LYS A 142 -1.27 -3.47 -14.56
CA LYS A 142 -1.27 -2.00 -14.35
C LYS A 142 0.07 -1.40 -13.93
N ARG A 143 1.00 -2.19 -13.36
CA ARG A 143 2.29 -1.68 -12.86
C ARG A 143 3.16 -1.06 -13.95
N GLY A 144 3.26 -1.69 -15.12
CA GLY A 144 4.08 -1.21 -16.23
C GLY A 144 3.69 0.19 -16.71
N PRO A 145 2.42 0.41 -17.13
CA PRO A 145 1.93 1.70 -17.56
C PRO A 145 2.08 2.81 -16.51
N ILE A 146 1.79 2.51 -15.23
CA ILE A 146 1.90 3.48 -14.13
C ILE A 146 3.36 3.91 -13.94
N ILE A 147 4.30 2.97 -13.95
CA ILE A 147 5.73 3.29 -13.83
C ILE A 147 6.19 4.18 -14.99
N ALA A 148 5.84 3.82 -16.22
CA ALA A 148 6.21 4.61 -17.41
C ALA A 148 5.67 6.05 -17.34
N ALA A 149 4.38 6.21 -17.02
CA ALA A 149 3.77 7.53 -16.88
C ALA A 149 4.41 8.35 -15.75
N THR A 150 4.72 7.73 -14.62
CA THR A 150 5.37 8.39 -13.47
C THR A 150 6.75 8.93 -13.86
N VAL A 151 7.56 8.13 -14.57
CA VAL A 151 8.89 8.55 -15.05
C VAL A 151 8.78 9.73 -16.02
N CYS A 152 7.85 9.68 -16.97
CA CYS A 152 7.62 10.80 -17.91
C CYS A 152 7.19 12.08 -17.20
N ILE A 153 6.25 11.99 -16.25
CA ILE A 153 5.77 13.16 -15.49
C ILE A 153 6.90 13.77 -14.66
N ILE A 154 7.71 12.95 -13.97
CA ILE A 154 8.88 13.43 -13.22
C ILE A 154 9.85 14.16 -14.15
N PHE A 155 10.13 13.61 -15.32
CA PHE A 155 11.00 14.24 -16.32
C PHE A 155 10.44 15.59 -16.79
N PHE A 156 9.15 15.70 -17.10
CA PHE A 156 8.54 16.96 -17.51
C PHE A 156 8.50 17.99 -16.39
N VAL A 157 8.22 17.60 -15.15
CA VAL A 157 8.27 18.49 -13.98
C VAL A 157 9.71 18.98 -13.75
N ALA A 158 10.71 18.12 -13.91
CA ALA A 158 12.12 18.50 -13.82
C ALA A 158 12.51 19.50 -14.93
N MET A 159 12.04 19.30 -16.17
CA MET A 159 12.22 20.25 -17.27
C MET A 159 11.58 21.61 -16.97
N LEU A 160 10.35 21.63 -16.46
CA LEU A 160 9.69 22.87 -16.03
C LEU A 160 10.47 23.60 -14.94
N GLY A 161 10.96 22.86 -13.94
CA GLY A 161 11.81 23.41 -12.88
C GLY A 161 13.14 23.96 -13.41
N PHE A 162 13.78 23.24 -14.35
CA PHE A 162 15.01 23.68 -14.99
C PHE A 162 14.81 24.95 -15.84
N ILE A 163 13.73 25.03 -16.62
CA ILE A 163 13.39 26.22 -17.42
C ILE A 163 13.10 27.41 -16.50
N GLY A 164 12.29 27.22 -15.45
CA GLY A 164 11.99 28.28 -14.48
C GLY A 164 13.23 28.75 -13.72
N TRP A 165 14.14 27.83 -13.38
CA TRP A 165 15.41 28.16 -12.75
C TRP A 165 16.35 28.90 -13.70
N ALA A 166 16.47 28.47 -14.96
CA ALA A 166 17.31 29.10 -15.97
C ALA A 166 16.89 30.55 -16.23
N GLU A 167 15.59 30.83 -16.30
CA GLU A 167 15.06 32.18 -16.50
C GLU A 167 15.32 33.12 -15.31
N ILE A 168 15.32 32.59 -14.08
CA ILE A 168 15.66 33.38 -12.88
C ILE A 168 17.17 33.66 -12.83
N ALA A 169 18.00 32.72 -13.27
CA ALA A 169 19.44 32.82 -13.24
C ALA A 169 19.99 33.81 -14.29
N ASP A 170 19.44 33.78 -15.50
CA ASP A 170 19.84 34.67 -16.59
C ASP A 170 18.64 35.02 -17.52
N PRO A 171 18.01 36.20 -17.36
CA PRO A 171 16.80 36.59 -18.09
C PRO A 171 17.03 37.01 -19.56
N GLU A 172 17.91 36.32 -20.30
CA GLU A 172 18.17 36.63 -21.71
C GLU A 172 17.10 36.04 -22.64
N THR A 173 16.26 35.11 -22.16
CA THR A 173 15.28 34.44 -23.00
C THR A 173 13.97 35.24 -23.11
N PRO A 174 13.35 35.34 -24.30
CA PRO A 174 12.07 36.03 -24.43
C PRO A 174 10.96 35.34 -23.61
N ILE A 175 10.28 36.10 -22.75
CA ILE A 175 9.18 35.62 -21.89
C ILE A 175 8.13 34.81 -22.67
N GLY A 176 7.81 35.23 -23.90
CA GLY A 176 6.86 34.52 -24.77
C GLY A 176 7.30 33.09 -25.11
N PHE A 177 8.61 32.88 -25.33
CA PHE A 177 9.17 31.55 -25.59
C PHE A 177 9.09 30.66 -24.35
N VAL A 178 9.42 31.20 -23.18
CA VAL A 178 9.30 30.50 -21.89
C VAL A 178 7.87 30.04 -21.66
N LEU A 179 6.89 30.93 -21.82
CA LEU A 179 5.46 30.57 -21.67
C LEU A 179 5.04 29.44 -22.61
N ILE A 180 5.48 29.45 -23.87
CA ILE A 180 5.19 28.37 -24.83
C ILE A 180 5.77 27.04 -24.34
N MET A 181 7.00 27.03 -23.82
CA MET A 181 7.62 25.82 -23.28
C MET A 181 6.87 25.29 -22.04
N PHE A 182 6.47 26.18 -21.12
CA PHE A 182 5.65 25.80 -19.96
C PHE A 182 4.33 25.16 -20.40
N VAL A 183 3.63 25.77 -21.35
CA VAL A 183 2.38 25.23 -21.91
C VAL A 183 2.61 23.87 -22.57
N LEU A 184 3.70 23.70 -23.32
CA LEU A 184 4.04 22.45 -23.99
C LEU A 184 4.26 21.30 -22.99
N PHE A 185 5.06 21.51 -21.94
CA PHE A 185 5.30 20.47 -20.94
C PHE A 185 4.07 20.18 -20.08
N ILE A 186 3.24 21.19 -19.76
CA ILE A 186 1.94 20.97 -19.11
C ILE A 186 1.03 20.12 -20.00
N ALA A 187 0.97 20.42 -21.31
CA ALA A 187 0.19 19.64 -22.26
C ALA A 187 0.70 18.19 -22.36
N MET A 188 2.02 17.97 -22.35
CA MET A 188 2.63 16.63 -22.31
C MET A 188 2.26 15.87 -21.03
N ILE A 189 2.28 16.52 -19.86
CA ILE A 189 1.84 15.92 -18.60
C ILE A 189 0.37 15.51 -18.70
N VAL A 190 -0.52 16.41 -19.15
CA VAL A 190 -1.94 16.11 -19.34
C VAL A 190 -2.13 14.94 -20.33
N GLY A 191 -1.40 14.94 -21.44
CA GLY A 191 -1.42 13.87 -22.43
C GLY A 191 -1.02 12.51 -21.84
N THR A 192 0.06 12.46 -21.05
CA THR A 192 0.48 11.22 -20.37
C THR A 192 -0.55 10.72 -19.36
N LEU A 193 -1.22 11.62 -18.64
CA LEU A 193 -2.29 11.25 -17.71
C LEU A 193 -3.52 10.70 -18.43
N LEU A 194 -3.91 11.30 -19.56
CA LEU A 194 -5.02 10.82 -20.39
C LEU A 194 -4.70 9.45 -20.99
N ALA A 195 -3.51 9.28 -21.56
CA ALA A 195 -3.05 8.00 -22.11
C ALA A 195 -3.00 6.90 -21.04
N LEU A 196 -2.52 7.24 -19.83
CA LEU A 196 -2.53 6.31 -18.70
C LEU A 196 -3.97 5.92 -18.33
N LYS A 197 -4.88 6.89 -18.23
CA LYS A 197 -6.29 6.63 -17.90
C LYS A 197 -6.96 5.70 -18.90
N GLU A 198 -6.72 5.91 -20.19
CA GLU A 198 -7.25 5.06 -21.26
C GLU A 198 -6.69 3.64 -21.20
N ARG A 199 -5.37 3.51 -21.03
CA ARG A 199 -4.71 2.20 -20.84
C ARG A 199 -5.22 1.44 -19.62
N LEU A 200 -5.43 2.13 -18.49
CA LEU A 200 -5.96 1.50 -17.29
C LEU A 200 -7.40 1.02 -17.48
N LYS A 201 -8.21 1.78 -18.23
CA LYS A 201 -9.58 1.40 -18.59
C LYS A 201 -9.62 0.23 -19.58
N GLU A 202 -8.70 0.17 -20.54
CA GLU A 202 -8.54 -0.97 -21.45
C GLU A 202 -8.17 -2.25 -20.71
N ILE A 203 -7.24 -2.19 -19.75
CA ILE A 203 -6.86 -3.33 -18.92
C ILE A 203 -8.08 -3.84 -18.14
N GLU A 204 -8.80 -2.95 -17.45
CA GLU A 204 -10.01 -3.32 -16.72
C GLU A 204 -11.11 -3.89 -17.65
N GLY A 205 -11.32 -3.29 -18.81
CA GLY A 205 -12.36 -3.71 -19.75
C GLY A 205 -12.04 -5.00 -20.51
N GLY A 206 -10.76 -5.23 -20.84
CA GLY A 206 -10.29 -6.43 -21.53
C GLY A 206 -10.41 -7.68 -20.67
N GLU A 207 -9.96 -7.61 -19.41
CA GLU A 207 -9.99 -8.74 -18.48
C GLU A 207 -11.44 -9.10 -18.06
N ILE A 208 -12.35 -8.11 -17.93
CA ILE A 208 -13.78 -8.37 -17.66
C ILE A 208 -14.47 -9.06 -18.86
N ASN A 209 -14.07 -8.74 -20.09
CA ASN A 209 -14.64 -9.35 -21.29
C ASN A 209 -14.10 -10.77 -21.54
N GLU A 210 -12.85 -11.06 -21.19
CA GLU A 210 -12.32 -12.43 -21.21
C GLU A 210 -12.95 -13.30 -20.14
N ALA A 211 -13.11 -12.79 -18.91
CA ALA A 211 -13.78 -13.52 -17.83
C ALA A 211 -15.26 -13.84 -18.13
N ARG A 212 -15.90 -13.13 -19.06
CA ARG A 212 -17.30 -13.37 -19.48
C ARG A 212 -17.42 -14.41 -20.61
N LYS A 213 -16.30 -14.82 -21.21
CA LYS A 213 -16.26 -15.85 -22.27
C LYS A 213 -16.10 -17.27 -21.73
N TYR A 214 -15.74 -17.42 -20.46
CA TYR A 214 -15.64 -18.68 -19.72
C TYR A 214 -16.76 -18.77 -18.68
#